data_AF-A0A4Q7VG58-F1
#
_entry.id   AF-A0A4Q7VG58-F1
#
_cell.length_a   1.000
_cell.length_b   1.000
_cell.length_c   1.000
_cell.angle_alpha   90.00
_cell.angle_beta   90.00
_cell.angle_gamma   90.00
#
_symmetry.space_group_name_H-M   'P 1'
#
loop_
_entity.id
_entity.type
_entity.pdbx_description
1 polymer ?
#
loop_
_entity_poly.entity_id
_entity_poly.type
_entity_poly.pdbx_seq_one_letter_code
_entity_poly.pdbx_strand_id
1 'polypeptide(L)'
;MESMLHEIAHYVALAIEVIAIAVIAIGAVEAVFGLVRIGIRSENPDRDRRAVWLNFARWLVAGLTFQLAADVVNTSFGPTWHEVGQLAAIAAIRTFLSYFLDREMREKSELQQPQAERSH
;
A
#
# COMPACT_ATOMS: atom_id res chain seq x y z
N MET A 1 -23.09 25.31 10.55
CA MET A 1 -21.90 25.11 11.43
C MET A 1 -21.34 23.71 11.24
N GLU A 2 -22.15 22.67 11.39
CA GLU A 2 -21.73 21.26 11.23
C GLU A 2 -21.24 20.91 9.81
N SER A 3 -21.85 21.49 8.76
CA SER A 3 -21.44 21.29 7.36
C SER A 3 -20.04 21.84 7.04
N MET A 4 -19.69 23.01 7.60
CA MET A 4 -18.36 23.59 7.40
C MET A 4 -17.27 22.77 8.08
N LEU A 5 -17.56 22.16 9.24
CA LEU A 5 -16.61 21.31 9.94
C LEU A 5 -16.34 20.00 9.19
N HIS A 6 -17.35 19.41 8.57
CA HIS A 6 -17.19 18.21 7.74
C HIS A 6 -16.34 18.49 6.50
N GLU A 7 -16.62 19.59 5.81
CA GLU A 7 -15.89 19.96 4.60
C GLU A 7 -14.42 20.24 4.90
N ILE A 8 -14.12 20.92 6.01
CA ILE A 8 -12.74 21.14 6.47
C ILE A 8 -12.05 19.81 6.83
N ALA A 9 -12.74 18.92 7.56
CA ALA A 9 -12.18 17.62 7.92
C ALA A 9 -11.83 16.77 6.70
N HIS A 10 -12.68 16.79 5.67
CA HIS A 10 -12.43 16.10 4.41
C HIS A 10 -11.17 16.62 3.71
N TYR A 11 -11.02 17.94 3.59
CA TYR A 11 -9.82 18.54 3.00
C TYR A 11 -8.55 18.24 3.81
N VAL A 12 -8.66 18.19 5.15
CA VAL A 12 -7.54 17.82 6.03
C VAL A 12 -7.15 16.35 5.83
N ALA A 13 -8.11 15.43 5.82
CA ALA A 13 -7.84 14.02 5.58
C ALA A 13 -7.19 13.79 4.20
N LEU A 14 -7.73 14.44 3.16
CA LEU A 14 -7.17 14.39 1.81
C LEU A 14 -5.73 14.93 1.76
N ALA A 15 -5.45 16.04 2.43
CA ALA A 15 -4.10 16.60 2.50
C ALA A 15 -3.12 15.63 3.18
N ILE A 16 -3.54 14.98 4.27
CA ILE A 16 -2.73 13.97 4.96
C ILE A 16 -2.50 12.76 4.06
N GLU A 17 -3.49 12.32 3.29
CA GLU A 17 -3.37 11.22 2.35
C GLU A 17 -2.39 11.54 1.21
N VAL A 18 -2.43 12.76 0.66
CA VAL A 18 -1.46 13.23 -0.33
C VAL A 18 -0.04 13.23 0.24
N ILE A 19 0.14 13.65 1.49
CA ILE A 19 1.44 13.59 2.18
C ILE A 19 1.93 12.14 2.30
N ALA A 20 1.05 11.21 2.72
CA ALA A 20 1.39 9.79 2.81
C ALA A 20 1.88 9.24 1.46
N ILE A 21 1.16 9.54 0.38
CA ILE A 21 1.53 9.12 -0.98
C ILE A 21 2.89 9.71 -1.37
N ALA A 22 3.12 10.99 -1.10
CA ALA A 22 4.39 11.64 -1.41
C ALA A 22 5.57 11.00 -0.64
N VAL A 23 5.40 10.72 0.64
CA VAL A 23 6.40 10.06 1.50
C VAL A 23 6.76 8.67 0.95
N ILE A 24 5.75 7.87 0.59
CA ILE A 24 5.96 6.54 0.02
C ILE A 24 6.65 6.64 -1.35
N ALA A 25 6.23 7.59 -2.19
CA ALA A 25 6.81 7.80 -3.51
C ALA A 25 8.29 8.18 -3.42
N ILE A 26 8.67 9.10 -2.52
CA ILE A 26 10.07 9.47 -2.29
C ILE A 26 10.88 8.24 -1.86
N GLY A 27 10.39 7.49 -0.87
CA GLY A 27 11.06 6.27 -0.43
C GLY A 27 11.23 5.22 -1.54
N ALA A 28 10.23 5.08 -2.42
CA ALA A 28 10.31 4.17 -3.55
C ALA A 28 11.37 4.62 -4.56
N VAL A 29 11.42 5.91 -4.87
CA VAL A 29 12.43 6.51 -5.76
C VAL A 29 13.84 6.28 -5.18
N GLU A 30 14.05 6.57 -3.90
CA GLU A 30 15.33 6.31 -3.22
C GLU A 30 15.71 4.82 -3.27
N ALA A 31 14.75 3.93 -3.07
CA ALA A 31 14.99 2.49 -3.09
C ALA A 31 15.41 2.00 -4.47
N VAL A 32 14.75 2.47 -5.53
CA VAL A 32 15.10 2.15 -6.92
C VAL A 32 16.50 2.64 -7.26
N PHE A 33 16.83 3.90 -6.94
CA PHE A 33 18.17 4.43 -7.15
C PHE A 33 19.24 3.66 -6.38
N GLY A 34 18.96 3.28 -5.13
CA GLY A 34 19.83 2.44 -4.31
C GLY A 34 20.09 1.09 -4.97
N LEU A 35 19.05 0.43 -5.47
CA LEU A 35 19.14 -0.88 -6.11
C LEU A 35 19.96 -0.84 -7.41
N VAL A 36 19.74 0.17 -8.25
CA VAL A 36 20.50 0.38 -9.49
C VAL A 36 21.98 0.63 -9.18
N ARG A 37 22.28 1.45 -8.16
CA ARG A 37 23.67 1.72 -7.76
C ARG A 37 24.40 0.46 -7.28
N ILE A 38 23.71 -0.40 -6.53
CA ILE A 38 24.26 -1.68 -6.05
C ILE A 38 24.58 -2.61 -7.21
N GLY A 39 23.67 -2.71 -8.19
CA GLY A 39 23.85 -3.55 -9.37
C GLY A 39 25.07 -3.17 -10.24
N ILE A 40 25.52 -1.91 -10.17
CA ILE A 40 26.65 -1.41 -10.96
C ILE A 40 27.98 -1.46 -10.18
N ARG A 41 27.96 -1.34 -8.85
CA ARG A 41 29.18 -1.00 -8.09
C ARG A 41 29.43 -1.79 -6.79
N SER A 42 28.57 -2.73 -6.40
CA SER A 42 28.72 -3.41 -5.10
C SER A 42 29.53 -4.71 -5.20
N GLU A 43 30.52 -4.86 -4.32
CA GLU A 43 31.29 -6.09 -4.10
C GLU A 43 30.52 -7.11 -3.23
N ASN A 44 29.48 -6.67 -2.51
CA ASN A 44 28.62 -7.51 -1.64
C ASN A 44 27.12 -7.15 -1.80
N PRO A 45 26.50 -7.48 -2.96
CA PRO A 45 25.18 -7.01 -3.34
C PRO A 45 24.04 -7.42 -2.39
N ASP A 46 24.14 -8.54 -1.68
CA ASP A 46 23.08 -9.00 -0.77
C ASP A 46 22.96 -8.16 0.51
N ARG A 47 24.10 -7.72 1.07
CA ARG A 47 24.11 -6.88 2.27
C ARG A 47 23.54 -5.50 1.99
N ASP A 48 23.96 -4.91 0.87
CA ASP A 48 23.53 -3.58 0.48
C ASP A 48 22.05 -3.56 0.04
N ARG A 49 21.58 -4.61 -0.64
CA ARG A 49 20.16 -4.76 -1.01
C ARG A 49 19.28 -4.80 0.24
N ARG A 50 19.70 -5.52 1.28
CA ARG A 50 18.98 -5.56 2.56
C ARG A 50 18.91 -4.18 3.21
N ALA A 51 19.98 -3.39 3.15
CA ALA A 51 19.99 -2.03 3.69
C ALA A 51 18.98 -1.12 2.96
N VAL A 52 18.93 -1.18 1.62
CA VAL A 52 17.94 -0.46 0.81
C VAL A 52 16.52 -0.86 1.19
N TRP A 53 16.27 -2.16 1.35
CA TRP A 53 14.94 -2.66 1.74
C TRP A 53 14.52 -2.16 3.13
N LEU A 54 15.43 -2.20 4.12
CA LEU A 54 15.17 -1.68 5.46
C LEU A 54 14.91 -0.17 5.46
N ASN A 55 15.56 0.58 4.57
CA ASN A 55 15.31 2.01 4.42
C ASN A 55 13.93 2.28 3.82
N PHE A 56 13.55 1.55 2.77
CA PHE A 56 12.23 1.64 2.18
C PHE A 56 11.12 1.26 3.16
N ALA A 57 11.35 0.23 3.98
CA ALA A 57 10.41 -0.16 5.04
C ALA A 57 10.12 1.00 6.03
N ARG A 58 11.11 1.84 6.35
CA ARG A 58 10.89 3.02 7.21
C ARG A 58 10.02 4.07 6.53
N TRP A 59 10.22 4.29 5.23
CA TRP A 59 9.36 5.17 4.43
C TRP A 59 7.92 4.66 4.37
N LEU A 60 7.72 3.35 4.20
CA LEU A 60 6.39 2.74 4.23
C LEU A 60 5.71 2.92 5.58
N VAL A 61 6.42 2.67 6.68
CA VAL A 61 5.88 2.89 8.04
C VAL A 61 5.48 4.34 8.24
N ALA A 62 6.31 5.30 7.79
CA ALA A 62 5.96 6.72 7.85
C ALA A 62 4.69 7.03 7.04
N GLY A 63 4.59 6.57 5.79
CA GLY A 63 3.40 6.74 4.96
C GLY A 63 2.13 6.13 5.60
N LEU A 64 2.25 4.92 6.16
CA LEU A 64 1.17 4.24 6.87
C LEU A 64 0.71 5.01 8.11
N THR A 65 1.62 5.65 8.85
CA THR A 65 1.23 6.50 9.99
C THR A 65 0.43 7.72 9.57
N PHE A 66 0.72 8.30 8.40
CA PHE A 66 -0.09 9.39 7.85
C PHE A 66 -1.45 8.87 7.34
N GLN A 67 -1.50 7.73 6.66
CA GLN A 67 -2.78 7.13 6.25
C GLN A 67 -3.67 6.84 7.45
N LEU A 68 -3.12 6.27 8.52
CA LEU A 68 -3.85 6.05 9.76
C LEU A 68 -4.37 7.37 10.36
N ALA A 69 -3.58 8.45 10.31
CA ALA A 69 -4.03 9.77 10.77
C ALA A 69 -5.19 10.30 9.91
N ALA A 70 -5.15 10.13 8.58
CA ALA A 70 -6.26 10.49 7.69
C ALA A 70 -7.53 9.69 8.01
N ASP A 71 -7.40 8.39 8.28
CA ASP A 71 -8.50 7.51 8.67
C ASP A 71 -9.12 7.92 10.02
N VAL A 72 -8.29 8.30 11.00
CA VAL A 72 -8.75 8.83 12.30
C VAL A 72 -9.50 10.14 12.11
N VAL A 73 -9.01 11.05 11.27
CA VAL A 73 -9.71 12.31 10.95
C VAL A 73 -11.07 12.00 10.31
N ASN A 74 -11.12 11.14 9.30
CA ASN A 74 -12.38 10.77 8.64
C ASN A 74 -13.40 10.13 9.59
N THR A 75 -12.96 9.33 10.56
CA THR A 75 -13.85 8.66 11.53
C THR A 75 -14.27 9.56 12.69
N SER A 76 -13.45 10.53 13.08
CA SER A 76 -13.71 11.38 14.26
C SER A 76 -14.80 12.43 14.05
N PHE A 77 -15.14 12.78 12.79
CA PHE A 77 -16.12 13.82 12.50
C PHE A 77 -17.54 13.31 12.20
N GLY A 78 -17.79 11.99 12.26
CA GLY A 78 -19.12 11.36 12.15
C GLY A 78 -19.69 11.45 10.72
N PRO A 79 -19.84 10.37 9.97
CA PRO A 79 -20.00 10.48 8.53
C PRO A 79 -21.43 10.90 8.12
N THR A 80 -21.55 11.69 7.07
CA THR A 80 -22.80 11.74 6.29
C THR A 80 -22.99 10.40 5.56
N TRP A 81 -24.23 9.96 5.33
CA TRP A 81 -24.53 8.67 4.66
C TRP A 81 -23.83 8.49 3.30
N HIS A 82 -23.43 9.59 2.65
CA HIS A 82 -22.70 9.58 1.38
C HIS A 82 -21.24 9.13 1.53
N GLU A 83 -20.55 9.60 2.57
CA GLU A 83 -19.14 9.30 2.81
C GLU A 83 -18.93 7.87 3.32
N VAL A 84 -19.86 7.35 4.14
CA VAL A 84 -19.90 5.92 4.48
C VAL A 84 -20.01 5.08 3.21
N GLY A 85 -20.85 5.50 2.27
CA GLY A 85 -21.03 4.82 0.99
C GLY A 85 -19.75 4.79 0.14
N GLN A 86 -18.98 5.89 0.14
CA GLN A 86 -17.74 5.99 -0.64
C GLN A 86 -16.61 5.15 -0.03
N LEU A 87 -16.45 5.18 1.29
CA LEU A 87 -15.52 4.30 2.02
C LEU A 87 -15.89 2.82 1.86
N ALA A 88 -17.18 2.49 1.98
CA ALA A 88 -17.66 1.13 1.75
C ALA A 88 -17.41 0.67 0.31
N ALA A 89 -17.56 1.55 -0.68
CA ALA A 89 -17.26 1.24 -2.08
C ALA A 89 -15.77 0.97 -2.31
N ILE A 90 -14.87 1.79 -1.75
CA ILE A 90 -13.41 1.58 -1.86
C ILE A 90 -13.01 0.27 -1.17
N ALA A 91 -13.53 0.00 0.03
CA ALA A 91 -13.29 -1.24 0.76
C ALA A 91 -13.80 -2.47 0.00
N ALA A 92 -14.98 -2.37 -0.62
CA ALA A 92 -15.56 -3.42 -1.45
C ALA A 92 -14.71 -3.68 -2.70
N ILE A 93 -14.29 -2.64 -3.42
CA ILE A 93 -13.41 -2.77 -4.60
C ILE A 93 -12.10 -3.46 -4.20
N ARG A 94 -11.48 -3.01 -3.10
CA ARG A 94 -10.24 -3.61 -2.59
C ARG A 94 -10.43 -5.09 -2.25
N THR A 95 -11.51 -5.43 -1.57
CA THR A 95 -11.80 -6.82 -1.19
C THR A 95 -12.06 -7.67 -2.43
N PHE A 96 -12.86 -7.17 -3.37
CA PHE A 96 -13.20 -7.87 -4.60
C PHE A 96 -11.96 -8.13 -5.47
N LEU A 97 -11.13 -7.10 -5.69
CA LEU A 97 -9.91 -7.22 -6.49
C LEU A 97 -8.90 -8.15 -5.84
N SER A 98 -8.64 -7.99 -4.54
CA SER A 98 -7.73 -8.87 -3.80
C SER A 98 -8.20 -10.32 -3.80
N TYR A 99 -9.51 -10.55 -3.65
CA TYR A 99 -10.10 -11.90 -3.71
C TYR A 99 -9.98 -12.51 -5.10
N PHE A 100 -10.31 -11.74 -6.15
CA PHE A 100 -10.23 -12.23 -7.54
C PHE A 100 -8.79 -12.57 -7.92
N LEU A 101 -7.83 -11.73 -7.52
CA LEU A 101 -6.41 -11.95 -7.78
C LEU A 101 -5.90 -13.21 -7.05
N ASP A 102 -6.24 -13.39 -5.76
CA ASP A 102 -5.86 -14.60 -5.00
C ASP A 102 -6.47 -15.87 -5.63
N ARG A 103 -7.71 -15.77 -6.11
CA ARG A 103 -8.40 -16.87 -6.80
C ARG A 103 -7.73 -17.25 -8.12
N GLU A 104 -7.43 -16.28 -8.98
CA GLU A 104 -6.76 -16.54 -10.27
C GLU A 104 -5.36 -17.15 -10.08
N MET A 105 -4.63 -16.73 -9.03
CA MET A 105 -3.34 -17.33 -8.71
C MET A 105 -3.47 -18.81 -8.32
N ARG A 106 -4.48 -19.15 -7.49
CA ARG A 106 -4.74 -20.54 -7.08
C ARG A 106 -5.07 -21.45 -8.25
N GLU A 107 -5.93 -20.99 -9.15
CA GLU A 107 -6.34 -21.74 -10.34
C GLU A 107 -5.16 -22.01 -11.29
N LYS A 108 -4.25 -21.05 -11.45
CA LYS A 108 -3.03 -21.24 -12.24
C LYS A 108 -2.02 -22.18 -11.57
N SER A 109 -1.94 -22.21 -10.24
CA SER A 109 -1.05 -23.12 -9.52
C SER A 109 -1.51 -24.58 -9.54
N GLU A 110 -2.82 -24.85 -9.59
CA GLU A 110 -3.36 -26.21 -9.69
C GLU A 110 -3.13 -26.84 -11.07
N LEU A 111 -3.11 -26.04 -12.14
CA LEU A 111 -2.83 -26.50 -13.50
C LEU A 111 -1.34 -26.82 -13.75
N GLN A 112 -0.44 -26.43 -12.85
CA GLN A 112 1.01 -26.72 -12.93
C GLN A 112 1.44 -28.00 -12.20
N GLN A 113 0.51 -28.82 -11.69
CA GLN A 113 0.82 -30.21 -11.30
C GLN A 113 0.44 -31.21 -12.40
N PRO A 114 1.30 -31.42 -13.43
CA PRO A 114 1.41 -32.71 -14.08
C PRO A 114 2.72 -33.41 -13.68
N GLN A 115 2.57 -34.62 -13.11
CA GLN A 115 3.50 -35.76 -13.21
C GLN A 115 4.80 -35.74 -12.38
N ALA A 116 4.71 -35.79 -11.05
CA ALA A 116 5.84 -36.23 -10.20
C ALA A 116 5.58 -37.53 -9.40
N GLU A 117 4.46 -38.24 -9.62
CA GLU A 117 4.10 -39.44 -8.82
C GLU A 117 3.75 -40.70 -9.65
N ARG A 118 4.22 -40.82 -10.90
CA ARG A 118 4.07 -42.08 -11.69
C ARG A 118 5.40 -42.72 -12.11
N SER A 119 6.42 -42.60 -11.27
CA SER A 119 7.66 -43.35 -11.43
C SER A 119 8.18 -43.81 -10.07
N HIS A 120 7.51 -44.80 -9.47
CA HIS A 120 8.12 -45.75 -8.56
C HIS A 120 7.29 -47.03 -8.50
#